data_AF-A0A1Y1K4A5-F1
#
_entry.id   AF-A0A1Y1K4A5-F1
#
_cell.length_a   1.000
_cell.length_b   1.000
_cell.length_c   1.000
_cell.angle_alpha   90.00
_cell.angle_beta   90.00
_cell.angle_gamma   90.00
#
_symmetry.space_group_name_H-M   'P 1'
#
loop_
_entity.id
_entity.type
_entity.pdbx_description
1 polymer ?
#
loop_
_entity_poly.entity_id
_entity_poly.type
_entity_poly.pdbx_seq_one_letter_code
_entity_poly.pdbx_strand_id
1 'polypeptide(L)'
;NKDFVFVFYDFECRQDDQFENRANTYVHVPNLCVAQQLCKSCITNNTDINVPCDNCGPREHIFKEDPVNELLKLVSSLARKNRDVVAIAHNSKGYDSIFILKEMMKTPSAWNPDIIATGTKITSLACNNNIRFIDSLNFMPVPLSALPKTFSFPGCKGHFPHFFNTLENANYIGPLPSPHFYGVDEMSERNRDDFFKWYNAEVNRNAIFNFKEEIVKYCVQDVNILRQACVEFWQKFSEENKVDPFRECCTIASACSLVFRRNFLQEETIGLIPHGGYRMADNQSRTAIKWLIHLQTTDVPDLQHAGNSREVRLKEGILVDGYSAATNTVYQFHGCYFHGCESCYSDQTTPLKGNKSDTMAMRREKTEATSSRIRTAGYNLIEMWECEFRTYLTNNPETDALLNGHNVLRHEPLNPRDGFFGGRTNAIKLYHKAEEGEEIRYLDVCSLYPYVNKYGKYPLGHPRVLVTPEELHSCNLNTIEGMVKCTVLPPQNLYHPVLPYRCHGKLMFPLCRTCCETMEQDECEH
;
A
#
# COMPACT_ATOMS: atom_id res chain seq x y z
N ASN A 1 12.46 -19.07 16.46
CA ASN A 1 11.74 -20.16 17.17
C ASN A 1 11.09 -19.73 18.49
N LYS A 2 10.55 -18.51 18.61
CA LYS A 2 9.77 -18.10 19.79
C LYS A 2 8.41 -18.82 19.78
N ASP A 3 8.00 -19.38 20.93
CA ASP A 3 6.69 -20.01 21.10
C ASP A 3 5.56 -19.01 20.84
N PHE A 4 4.37 -19.50 20.46
CA PHE A 4 3.22 -18.64 20.18
C PHE A 4 1.88 -19.30 20.50
N VAL A 5 0.87 -18.45 20.72
CA VAL A 5 -0.53 -18.82 20.91
C VAL A 5 -1.41 -17.97 19.99
N PHE A 6 -2.31 -18.62 19.28
CA PHE A 6 -3.41 -17.94 18.58
C PHE A 6 -4.65 -17.94 19.46
N VAL A 7 -5.32 -16.80 19.53
CA VAL A 7 -6.59 -16.61 20.24
C VAL A 7 -7.62 -16.17 19.20
N PHE A 8 -8.58 -17.01 18.88
CA PHE A 8 -9.69 -16.71 17.98
C PHE A 8 -10.85 -16.21 18.83
N TYR A 9 -11.45 -15.09 18.48
CA TYR A 9 -12.54 -14.54 19.28
C TYR A 9 -13.57 -13.85 18.42
N ASP A 10 -14.75 -13.66 19.02
CA ASP A 10 -15.84 -12.89 18.46
C ASP A 10 -16.61 -12.20 19.59
N PHE A 11 -17.20 -11.04 19.28
CA PHE A 11 -18.06 -10.30 20.21
C PHE A 11 -19.50 -10.29 19.71
N GLU A 12 -20.44 -10.65 20.58
CA GLU A 12 -21.83 -10.23 20.40
C GLU A 12 -22.07 -8.93 21.14
N CYS A 13 -22.81 -8.03 20.51
CA CYS A 13 -23.14 -6.73 21.05
C CYS A 13 -24.64 -6.52 21.05
N ARG A 14 -25.13 -5.90 22.12
CA ARG A 14 -26.46 -5.28 22.13
C ARG A 14 -26.41 -3.88 21.51
N GLN A 15 -27.55 -3.39 21.06
CA GLN A 15 -27.73 -2.08 20.40
C GLN A 15 -28.96 -1.33 20.94
N ASP A 16 -29.18 -1.39 22.25
CA ASP A 16 -30.32 -0.77 22.95
C ASP A 16 -29.95 0.50 23.73
N ASP A 17 -28.66 0.87 23.77
CA ASP A 17 -28.17 2.10 24.41
C ASP A 17 -28.14 3.26 23.40
N GLN A 18 -28.94 4.32 23.59
CA GLN A 18 -28.98 5.47 22.67
C GLN A 18 -27.70 6.31 22.73
N PHE A 19 -27.15 6.69 21.58
CA PHE A 19 -25.93 7.51 21.49
C PHE A 19 -26.23 9.01 21.59
N GLU A 20 -25.72 9.67 22.63
CA GLU A 20 -25.67 11.15 22.77
C GLU A 20 -26.98 11.89 22.39
N ASN A 21 -28.14 11.35 22.81
CA ASN A 21 -29.46 11.90 22.50
C ASN A 21 -29.79 12.03 20.99
N ARG A 22 -29.05 11.35 20.11
CA ARG A 22 -29.36 11.31 18.68
C ARG A 22 -30.46 10.29 18.44
N ALA A 23 -31.56 10.73 17.83
CA ALA A 23 -32.65 9.82 17.46
C ALA A 23 -32.13 8.74 16.50
N ASN A 24 -32.58 7.49 16.68
CA ASN A 24 -32.25 6.35 15.83
C ASN A 24 -30.75 6.03 15.71
N THR A 25 -29.93 6.44 16.68
CA THR A 25 -28.51 6.08 16.74
C THR A 25 -28.23 5.37 18.05
N TYR A 26 -27.75 4.13 17.97
CA TYR A 26 -27.50 3.27 19.12
C TYR A 26 -26.03 2.87 19.20
N VAL A 27 -25.55 2.68 20.43
CA VAL A 27 -24.20 2.25 20.74
C VAL A 27 -24.16 0.74 20.75
N HIS A 28 -23.19 0.18 20.04
CA HIS A 28 -22.85 -1.23 20.20
C HIS A 28 -22.14 -1.43 21.54
N VAL A 29 -22.70 -2.30 22.39
CA VAL A 29 -22.09 -2.66 23.66
C VAL A 29 -21.86 -4.17 23.72
N PRO A 30 -20.59 -4.63 23.77
CA PRO A 30 -20.29 -6.05 23.90
C PRO A 30 -20.93 -6.63 25.16
N ASN A 31 -21.71 -7.70 24.99
CA ASN A 31 -22.36 -8.42 26.10
C ASN A 31 -22.01 -9.92 26.13
N LEU A 32 -21.30 -10.40 25.12
CA LEU A 32 -20.69 -11.73 25.12
C LEU A 32 -19.37 -11.68 24.35
N CYS A 33 -18.37 -12.39 24.83
CA CYS A 33 -17.20 -12.76 24.05
C CYS A 33 -16.95 -14.25 24.19
N VAL A 34 -16.81 -14.93 23.07
CA VAL A 34 -16.24 -16.28 23.05
C VAL A 34 -14.81 -16.18 22.55
N ALA A 35 -13.89 -16.84 23.24
CA ALA A 35 -12.50 -16.93 22.82
C ALA A 35 -12.03 -18.38 22.86
N GLN A 36 -11.43 -18.83 21.76
CA GLN A 36 -10.79 -20.13 21.64
C GLN A 36 -9.30 -19.96 21.40
N GLN A 37 -8.45 -20.79 22.02
CA GLN A 37 -7.00 -20.64 21.91
C GLN A 37 -6.26 -21.93 21.56
N LEU A 38 -5.21 -21.79 20.75
CA LEU A 38 -4.32 -22.89 20.37
C LEU A 38 -2.87 -22.42 20.41
N CYS A 39 -2.02 -23.12 21.17
CA CYS A 39 -0.57 -22.94 21.06
C CYS A 39 -0.03 -23.70 19.84
N LYS A 40 1.22 -23.42 19.46
CA LYS A 40 1.92 -24.11 18.38
C LYS A 40 1.77 -25.64 18.43
N SER A 41 1.94 -26.24 19.61
CA SER A 41 1.83 -27.71 19.76
C SER A 41 0.41 -28.25 19.57
N CYS A 42 -0.62 -27.50 19.98
CA CYS A 42 -2.02 -27.91 19.78
C CYS A 42 -2.38 -27.95 18.30
N ILE A 43 -1.90 -26.97 17.53
CA ILE A 43 -2.15 -26.90 16.09
C ILE A 43 -1.66 -28.16 15.38
N THR A 44 -0.54 -28.75 15.83
CA THR A 44 0.04 -29.96 15.23
C THR A 44 -0.54 -31.25 15.82
N ASN A 45 -0.80 -31.29 17.12
CA ASN A 45 -0.99 -32.56 17.83
C ASN A 45 -2.43 -32.83 18.27
N ASN A 46 -3.22 -31.79 18.56
CA ASN A 46 -4.59 -31.94 19.00
C ASN A 46 -5.35 -30.60 18.88
N THR A 47 -6.27 -30.51 17.93
CA THR A 47 -7.09 -29.32 17.70
C THR A 47 -8.47 -29.38 18.37
N ASP A 48 -8.79 -30.44 19.12
CA ASP A 48 -10.02 -30.55 19.90
C ASP A 48 -10.01 -29.54 21.05
N ILE A 49 -10.92 -28.58 21.00
CA ILE A 49 -10.97 -27.47 21.95
C ILE A 49 -11.41 -27.90 23.35
N ASN A 50 -12.10 -29.05 23.45
CA ASN A 50 -12.67 -29.54 24.71
C ASN A 50 -11.61 -30.16 25.63
N VAL A 51 -10.44 -30.51 25.09
CA VAL A 51 -9.34 -31.10 25.87
C VAL A 51 -8.42 -29.98 26.36
N PRO A 52 -8.17 -29.80 27.67
CA PRO A 52 -7.18 -28.83 28.13
C PRO A 52 -5.77 -29.14 27.61
N CYS A 53 -4.92 -28.12 27.48
CA CYS A 53 -3.53 -28.28 27.08
C CYS A 53 -2.60 -27.86 28.21
N ASP A 54 -1.54 -28.62 28.48
CA ASP A 54 -0.56 -28.26 29.52
C ASP A 54 0.17 -26.93 29.23
N ASN A 55 0.31 -26.55 27.95
CA ASN A 55 1.02 -25.33 27.56
C ASN A 55 0.14 -24.07 27.57
N CYS A 56 -1.04 -24.13 26.94
CA CYS A 56 -1.96 -22.97 26.87
C CYS A 56 -3.08 -22.99 27.92
N GLY A 57 -3.38 -24.12 28.56
CA GLY A 57 -4.43 -24.26 29.57
C GLY A 57 -5.78 -24.68 28.95
N PRO A 58 -6.92 -24.34 29.61
CA PRO A 58 -8.24 -24.42 29.02
C PRO A 58 -8.27 -23.66 27.69
N ARG A 59 -9.03 -24.17 26.71
CA ARG A 59 -8.95 -23.66 25.34
C ARG A 59 -10.19 -22.96 24.83
N GLU A 60 -11.31 -23.03 25.55
CA GLU A 60 -12.51 -22.25 25.27
C GLU A 60 -12.85 -21.40 26.50
N HIS A 61 -13.20 -20.15 26.26
CA HIS A 61 -13.54 -19.18 27.27
C HIS A 61 -14.80 -18.41 26.83
N ILE A 62 -15.74 -18.24 27.76
CA ILE A 62 -17.00 -17.54 27.54
C ILE A 62 -17.08 -16.42 28.57
N PHE A 63 -17.00 -15.18 28.11
CA PHE A 63 -17.00 -13.98 28.93
C PHE A 63 -18.33 -13.24 28.78
N LYS A 64 -19.03 -12.96 29.89
CA LYS A 64 -20.38 -12.39 29.89
C LYS A 64 -20.50 -11.10 30.68
N GLU A 65 -19.61 -10.85 31.64
CA GLU A 65 -19.73 -9.73 32.57
C GLU A 65 -19.00 -8.49 32.05
N ASP A 66 -17.71 -8.64 31.70
CA ASP A 66 -16.90 -7.57 31.12
C ASP A 66 -16.10 -8.12 29.93
N PRO A 67 -16.79 -8.47 28.81
CA PRO A 67 -16.24 -9.36 27.79
C PRO A 67 -14.91 -8.87 27.20
N VAL A 68 -14.77 -7.56 27.00
CA VAL A 68 -13.59 -6.94 26.40
C VAL A 68 -12.39 -7.00 27.36
N ASN A 69 -12.60 -6.61 28.62
CA ASN A 69 -11.54 -6.62 29.63
C ASN A 69 -11.12 -8.05 30.00
N GLU A 70 -12.07 -8.99 30.06
CA GLU A 70 -11.79 -10.41 30.30
C GLU A 70 -10.94 -11.02 29.18
N LEU A 71 -11.25 -10.71 27.91
CA LEU A 71 -10.41 -11.09 26.77
C LEU A 71 -9.00 -10.50 26.88
N LEU A 72 -8.88 -9.22 27.24
CA LEU A 72 -7.59 -8.55 27.43
C LEU A 72 -6.77 -9.19 28.58
N LYS A 73 -7.42 -9.59 29.68
CA LYS A 73 -6.78 -10.34 30.77
C LYS A 73 -6.30 -11.71 30.30
N LEU A 74 -7.10 -12.43 29.52
CA LEU A 74 -6.71 -13.71 28.91
C LEU A 74 -5.45 -13.53 28.05
N VAL A 75 -5.48 -12.63 27.07
CA VAL A 75 -4.36 -12.37 26.15
C VAL A 75 -3.10 -11.96 26.90
N SER A 76 -3.22 -11.08 27.90
CA SER A 76 -2.12 -10.67 28.76
C SER A 76 -1.53 -11.84 29.55
N SER A 77 -2.38 -12.71 30.11
CA SER A 77 -1.94 -13.88 30.89
C SER A 77 -1.14 -14.86 30.03
N LEU A 78 -1.53 -15.04 28.77
CA LEU A 78 -0.84 -15.91 27.81
C LEU A 78 0.52 -15.33 27.41
N ALA A 79 0.59 -14.02 27.23
CA ALA A 79 1.80 -13.29 26.83
C ALA A 79 2.90 -13.31 27.90
N ARG A 80 2.53 -13.34 29.19
CA ARG A 80 3.48 -13.39 30.33
C ARG A 80 4.42 -14.60 30.32
N LYS A 81 4.11 -15.66 29.56
CA LYS A 81 4.99 -16.84 29.40
C LYS A 81 6.10 -16.64 28.32
N ASN A 82 6.53 -15.40 28.08
CA ASN A 82 7.54 -15.01 27.07
C ASN A 82 7.29 -15.57 25.65
N ARG A 83 6.02 -15.58 25.24
CA ARG A 83 5.57 -16.07 23.93
C ARG A 83 4.79 -15.00 23.19
N ASP A 84 4.67 -15.17 21.88
CA ASP A 84 3.84 -14.28 21.07
C ASP A 84 2.37 -14.71 21.17
N VAL A 85 1.47 -13.75 21.30
CA VAL A 85 0.02 -13.97 21.31
C VAL A 85 -0.59 -13.17 20.17
N VAL A 86 -1.25 -13.86 19.25
CA VAL A 86 -1.99 -13.23 18.16
C VAL A 86 -3.47 -13.51 18.34
N ALA A 87 -4.21 -12.48 18.73
CA ALA A 87 -5.65 -12.48 18.80
C ALA A 87 -6.25 -12.14 17.42
N ILE A 88 -7.19 -12.95 16.97
CA ILE A 88 -7.74 -12.93 15.61
C ILE A 88 -9.25 -12.94 15.71
N ALA A 89 -9.89 -11.92 15.14
CA ALA A 89 -11.33 -11.86 14.93
C ALA A 89 -11.63 -11.71 13.43
N HIS A 90 -12.88 -11.95 13.03
CA HIS A 90 -13.30 -11.85 11.64
C HIS A 90 -13.93 -10.49 11.35
N ASN A 91 -13.36 -9.74 10.41
CA ASN A 91 -13.73 -8.35 10.12
C ASN A 91 -13.49 -7.39 11.31
N SER A 92 -12.50 -7.69 12.14
CA SER A 92 -12.22 -6.93 13.37
C SER A 92 -11.84 -5.47 13.10
N LYS A 93 -11.28 -5.15 11.93
CA LYS A 93 -10.94 -3.78 11.54
C LYS A 93 -12.16 -2.89 11.34
N GLY A 94 -13.29 -3.51 10.98
CA GLY A 94 -14.56 -2.84 10.75
C GLY A 94 -15.44 -2.77 11.99
N TYR A 95 -15.11 -3.55 13.03
CA TYR A 95 -15.98 -3.73 14.19
C TYR A 95 -15.18 -3.89 15.49
N ASP A 96 -14.68 -5.09 15.82
CA ASP A 96 -14.20 -5.47 17.15
C ASP A 96 -13.03 -4.63 17.70
N SER A 97 -12.11 -4.23 16.82
CA SER A 97 -10.86 -3.57 17.21
C SER A 97 -11.09 -2.25 17.94
N ILE A 98 -12.23 -1.58 17.70
CA ILE A 98 -12.54 -0.33 18.39
C ILE A 98 -12.86 -0.56 19.88
N PHE A 99 -13.52 -1.67 20.22
CA PHE A 99 -13.82 -2.03 21.60
C PHE A 99 -12.53 -2.35 22.35
N ILE A 100 -11.65 -3.14 21.72
CA ILE A 100 -10.32 -3.47 22.23
C ILE A 100 -9.53 -2.19 22.53
N LEU A 101 -9.40 -1.30 21.55
CA LEU A 101 -8.66 -0.04 21.71
C LEU A 101 -9.28 0.84 22.80
N LYS A 102 -10.61 0.99 22.82
CA LYS A 102 -11.31 1.77 23.85
C LYS A 102 -11.02 1.25 25.27
N GLU A 103 -10.98 -0.07 25.45
CA GLU A 103 -10.67 -0.68 26.73
C GLU A 103 -9.19 -0.49 27.12
N MET A 104 -8.26 -0.68 26.18
CA MET A 104 -6.83 -0.42 26.40
C MET A 104 -6.57 1.03 26.79
N MET A 105 -7.30 1.99 26.20
CA MET A 105 -7.16 3.42 26.48
C MET A 105 -7.63 3.83 27.88
N LYS A 106 -8.32 2.96 28.63
CA LYS A 106 -8.56 3.18 30.07
C LYS A 106 -7.28 3.05 30.90
N THR A 107 -6.30 2.29 30.42
CA THR A 107 -4.99 2.09 31.07
C THR A 107 -3.83 2.13 30.05
N PRO A 108 -3.59 3.28 29.37
CA PRO A 108 -2.67 3.34 28.22
C PRO A 108 -1.23 2.90 28.55
N SER A 109 -0.74 3.21 29.76
CA SER A 109 0.59 2.83 30.21
C SER A 109 0.80 1.32 30.34
N ALA A 110 -0.26 0.54 30.53
CA ALA A 110 -0.19 -0.92 30.63
C ALA A 110 -0.13 -1.61 29.26
N TRP A 111 -0.68 -0.97 28.22
CA TRP A 111 -0.86 -1.56 26.89
C TRP A 111 0.07 -0.99 25.83
N ASN A 112 0.34 0.32 25.90
CA ASN A 112 1.14 1.07 24.92
C ASN A 112 0.86 0.64 23.47
N PRO A 113 -0.40 0.79 22.97
CA PRO A 113 -0.81 0.22 21.70
C PRO A 113 -0.17 0.96 20.52
N ASP A 114 0.44 0.19 19.62
CA ASP A 114 0.84 0.62 18.27
C ASP A 114 -0.26 0.25 17.27
N ILE A 115 -0.69 1.23 16.46
CA ILE A 115 -1.92 1.16 15.67
C ILE A 115 -1.58 1.31 14.20
N ILE A 116 -1.95 0.30 13.40
CA ILE A 116 -1.94 0.39 11.94
C ILE A 116 -3.38 0.49 11.47
N ALA A 117 -3.73 1.59 10.81
CA ALA A 117 -5.09 1.86 10.35
C ALA A 117 -5.15 2.21 8.85
N THR A 118 -6.31 1.99 8.24
CA THR A 118 -6.66 2.45 6.89
C THR A 118 -7.92 3.30 6.98
N GLY A 119 -7.75 4.62 6.94
CA GLY A 119 -8.81 5.55 7.34
C GLY A 119 -9.18 5.31 8.80
N THR A 120 -10.46 5.09 9.08
CA THR A 120 -10.99 4.81 10.43
C THR A 120 -10.95 3.34 10.83
N LYS A 121 -10.54 2.43 9.92
CA LYS A 121 -10.52 0.98 10.17
C LYS A 121 -9.17 0.56 10.74
N ILE A 122 -9.18 -0.12 11.89
CA ILE A 122 -7.98 -0.54 12.61
C ILE A 122 -7.52 -1.90 12.06
N THR A 123 -6.52 -1.90 11.19
CA THR A 123 -6.01 -3.10 10.50
C THR A 123 -5.22 -4.02 11.44
N SER A 124 -4.49 -3.45 12.39
CA SER A 124 -3.73 -4.19 13.41
C SER A 124 -3.52 -3.33 14.65
N LEU A 125 -3.58 -3.96 15.83
CA LEU A 125 -3.12 -3.39 17.10
C LEU A 125 -1.97 -4.25 17.63
N ALA A 126 -0.84 -3.65 17.96
CA ALA A 126 0.27 -4.36 18.61
C ALA A 126 0.54 -3.77 19.99
N CYS A 127 0.83 -4.61 20.97
CA CYS A 127 1.07 -4.20 22.35
C CYS A 127 2.25 -4.97 22.95
N ASN A 128 3.02 -4.31 23.81
CA ASN A 128 4.05 -4.93 24.65
C ASN A 128 5.02 -5.88 23.90
N ASN A 129 5.32 -5.60 22.63
CA ASN A 129 6.18 -6.35 21.69
C ASN A 129 5.78 -7.81 21.37
N ASN A 130 4.82 -8.40 22.08
CA ASN A 130 4.46 -9.81 21.92
C ASN A 130 2.94 -10.08 21.88
N ILE A 131 2.10 -9.04 21.89
CA ILE A 131 0.65 -9.17 21.70
C ILE A 131 0.26 -8.47 20.41
N ARG A 132 -0.57 -9.12 19.60
CA ARG A 132 -1.14 -8.54 18.38
C ARG A 132 -2.61 -8.88 18.26
N PHE A 133 -3.43 -7.91 17.85
CA PHE A 133 -4.80 -8.12 17.39
C PHE A 133 -4.84 -7.85 15.89
N ILE A 134 -5.32 -8.84 15.13
CA ILE A 134 -5.38 -8.76 13.67
C ILE A 134 -6.76 -9.16 13.16
N ASP A 135 -7.05 -8.75 11.93
CA ASP A 135 -8.28 -9.10 11.23
C ASP A 135 -8.04 -10.24 10.24
N SER A 136 -8.73 -11.37 10.43
CA SER A 136 -8.65 -12.50 9.50
C SER A 136 -9.11 -12.16 8.08
N LEU A 137 -10.00 -11.17 7.90
CA LEU A 137 -10.48 -10.74 6.58
C LEU A 137 -9.37 -10.10 5.73
N ASN A 138 -8.30 -9.60 6.36
CA ASN A 138 -7.11 -9.13 5.64
C ASN A 138 -6.29 -10.25 5.02
N PHE A 139 -6.52 -11.50 5.43
CA PHE A 139 -5.83 -12.70 4.94
C PHE A 139 -6.75 -13.57 4.09
N MET A 140 -8.01 -13.68 4.50
CA MET A 140 -9.04 -14.51 3.86
C MET A 140 -10.24 -13.61 3.53
N PRO A 141 -10.25 -12.93 2.36
CA PRO A 141 -11.20 -11.87 2.03
C PRO A 141 -12.56 -12.44 1.56
N VAL A 142 -13.15 -13.32 2.35
CA VAL A 142 -14.48 -13.91 2.15
C VAL A 142 -15.27 -13.87 3.45
N PRO A 143 -16.62 -13.88 3.41
CA PRO A 143 -17.43 -13.93 4.62
C PRO A 143 -17.15 -15.18 5.46
N LEU A 144 -17.33 -15.08 6.78
CA LEU A 144 -17.16 -16.21 7.72
C LEU A 144 -17.94 -17.47 7.28
N SER A 145 -19.17 -17.28 6.78
CA SER A 145 -20.04 -18.36 6.29
C SER A 145 -19.50 -19.09 5.06
N ALA A 146 -18.59 -18.48 4.30
CA ALA A 146 -17.96 -19.09 3.14
C ALA A 146 -16.69 -19.90 3.49
N LEU A 147 -16.07 -19.64 4.65
CA LEU A 147 -14.81 -20.29 5.04
C LEU A 147 -14.85 -21.82 5.09
N PRO A 148 -15.92 -22.49 5.60
CA PRO A 148 -15.99 -23.95 5.59
C PRO A 148 -15.87 -24.52 4.17
N LYS A 149 -16.56 -23.91 3.21
CA LYS A 149 -16.47 -24.30 1.80
C LYS A 149 -15.10 -23.97 1.20
N THR A 150 -14.54 -22.79 1.50
CA THR A 150 -13.23 -22.35 0.99
C THR A 150 -12.10 -23.29 1.41
N PHE A 151 -12.11 -23.74 2.67
CA PHE A 151 -11.07 -24.63 3.22
C PHE A 151 -11.48 -26.11 3.26
N SER A 152 -12.67 -26.45 2.76
CA SER A 152 -13.18 -27.82 2.65
C SER A 152 -13.30 -28.57 3.99
N PHE A 153 -13.78 -27.88 5.03
CA PHE A 153 -14.09 -28.50 6.33
C PHE A 153 -15.60 -28.45 6.63
N PRO A 154 -16.14 -29.38 7.44
CA PRO A 154 -17.55 -29.40 7.76
C PRO A 154 -17.93 -28.20 8.64
N GLY A 155 -18.97 -27.47 8.26
CA GLY A 155 -19.50 -26.36 9.03
C GLY A 155 -20.45 -25.50 8.21
N CYS A 156 -21.41 -24.90 8.88
CA CYS A 156 -22.27 -23.85 8.33
C CYS A 156 -22.39 -22.75 9.39
N LYS A 157 -22.57 -21.50 8.95
CA LYS A 157 -22.92 -20.42 9.86
C LYS A 157 -24.41 -20.52 10.20
N GLY A 158 -24.75 -20.42 11.48
CA GLY A 158 -26.14 -20.41 11.95
C GLY A 158 -26.85 -19.08 11.66
N HIS A 159 -28.12 -19.00 12.06
CA HIS A 159 -28.90 -17.76 12.05
C HIS A 159 -29.12 -17.28 13.48
N PHE A 160 -28.84 -16.00 13.75
CA PHE A 160 -29.05 -15.39 15.06
C PHE A 160 -29.85 -14.08 14.96
N PRO A 161 -30.82 -13.83 15.85
CA PRO A 161 -31.63 -12.63 15.80
C PRO A 161 -30.89 -11.44 16.43
N HIS A 162 -29.97 -10.83 15.70
CA HIS A 162 -29.12 -9.74 16.19
C HIS A 162 -29.91 -8.56 16.79
N PHE A 163 -31.03 -8.16 16.19
CA PHE A 163 -31.86 -7.07 16.74
C PHE A 163 -32.68 -7.48 17.97
N PHE A 164 -32.73 -8.78 18.29
CA PHE A 164 -33.35 -9.29 19.51
C PHE A 164 -32.37 -9.29 20.69
N ASN A 165 -31.08 -9.04 20.45
CA ASN A 165 -30.05 -8.93 21.49
C ASN A 165 -30.17 -7.60 22.25
N THR A 166 -31.04 -7.61 23.27
CA THR A 166 -31.32 -6.48 24.16
C THR A 166 -31.35 -6.93 25.62
N LEU A 167 -31.22 -6.00 26.56
CA LEU A 167 -31.36 -6.28 27.99
C LEU A 167 -32.74 -6.84 28.35
N GLU A 168 -33.79 -6.36 27.68
CA GLU A 168 -35.17 -6.82 27.88
C GLU A 168 -35.33 -8.31 27.55
N ASN A 169 -34.70 -8.77 26.46
CA ASN A 169 -34.81 -10.13 25.97
C ASN A 169 -33.78 -11.09 26.57
N ALA A 170 -32.89 -10.62 27.46
CA ALA A 170 -31.77 -11.40 27.99
C ALA A 170 -32.19 -12.69 28.73
N ASN A 171 -33.42 -12.75 29.24
CA ASN A 171 -33.99 -13.93 29.91
C ASN A 171 -35.11 -14.61 29.10
N TYR A 172 -35.25 -14.27 27.82
CA TYR A 172 -36.33 -14.78 26.98
C TYR A 172 -36.21 -16.30 26.75
N ILE A 173 -37.30 -17.00 27.01
CA ILE A 173 -37.51 -18.41 26.66
C ILE A 173 -38.91 -18.53 26.07
N GLY A 174 -39.00 -18.87 24.78
CA GLY A 174 -40.28 -18.91 24.08
C GLY A 174 -40.15 -19.34 22.62
N PRO A 175 -41.16 -19.06 21.78
CA PRO A 175 -41.09 -19.29 20.33
C PRO A 175 -39.91 -18.55 19.67
N LEU A 176 -39.56 -18.91 18.44
CA LEU A 176 -38.55 -18.18 17.68
C LEU A 176 -38.94 -16.69 17.53
N PRO A 177 -37.96 -15.76 17.68
CA PRO A 177 -38.18 -14.35 17.36
C PRO A 177 -38.70 -14.16 15.93
N SER A 178 -39.43 -13.07 15.70
CA SER A 178 -39.93 -12.70 14.36
C SER A 178 -38.76 -12.56 13.36
N PRO A 179 -38.96 -12.90 12.07
CA PRO A 179 -37.94 -12.78 11.02
C PRO A 179 -37.24 -11.41 10.96
N HIS A 180 -37.96 -10.32 11.25
CA HIS A 180 -37.37 -8.98 11.25
C HIS A 180 -36.16 -8.87 12.18
N PHE A 181 -36.16 -9.57 13.33
CA PHE A 181 -35.03 -9.52 14.27
C PHE A 181 -33.73 -10.16 13.74
N TYR A 182 -33.80 -10.91 12.64
CA TYR A 182 -32.65 -11.52 11.97
C TYR A 182 -32.09 -10.66 10.84
N GLY A 183 -32.67 -9.48 10.56
CA GLY A 183 -32.21 -8.61 9.48
C GLY A 183 -32.51 -9.14 8.08
N VAL A 184 -33.61 -9.87 7.91
CA VAL A 184 -34.02 -10.49 6.63
C VAL A 184 -34.11 -9.50 5.47
N ASP A 185 -34.44 -8.24 5.75
CA ASP A 185 -34.58 -7.18 4.76
C ASP A 185 -33.24 -6.79 4.11
N GLU A 186 -32.12 -7.02 4.81
CA GLU A 186 -30.76 -6.71 4.35
C GLU A 186 -30.09 -7.90 3.66
N MET A 187 -30.70 -9.09 3.71
CA MET A 187 -30.17 -10.29 3.07
C MET A 187 -30.37 -10.25 1.54
N SER A 188 -29.39 -10.77 0.80
CA SER A 188 -29.57 -11.09 -0.62
C SER A 188 -30.70 -12.10 -0.83
N GLU A 189 -31.37 -12.07 -1.98
CA GLU A 189 -32.47 -12.98 -2.34
C GLU A 189 -32.18 -14.45 -2.00
N ARG A 190 -31.04 -14.98 -2.42
CA ARG A 190 -30.62 -16.35 -2.12
C ARG A 190 -30.52 -16.64 -0.61
N ASN A 191 -29.83 -15.78 0.15
CA ASN A 191 -29.66 -15.97 1.60
C ASN A 191 -31.01 -15.84 2.33
N ARG A 192 -31.91 -14.98 1.84
CA ARG A 192 -33.25 -14.82 2.39
C ARG A 192 -34.10 -16.08 2.19
N ASP A 193 -34.03 -16.69 1.01
CA ASP A 193 -34.72 -17.97 0.74
C ASP A 193 -34.21 -19.09 1.64
N ASP A 194 -32.89 -19.19 1.81
CA ASP A 194 -32.27 -20.19 2.67
C ASP A 194 -32.63 -19.96 4.15
N PHE A 195 -32.69 -18.69 4.59
CA PHE A 195 -33.20 -18.32 5.91
C PHE A 195 -34.65 -18.76 6.13
N PHE A 196 -35.57 -18.47 5.20
CA PHE A 196 -36.98 -18.82 5.38
C PHE A 196 -37.22 -20.33 5.38
N LYS A 197 -36.42 -21.10 4.61
CA LYS A 197 -36.46 -22.58 4.68
C LYS A 197 -36.11 -23.07 6.09
N TRP A 198 -35.03 -22.54 6.67
CA TRP A 198 -34.63 -22.86 8.04
C TRP A 198 -35.70 -22.40 9.04
N TYR A 199 -36.09 -21.13 9.00
CA TYR A 199 -37.03 -20.52 9.94
C TYR A 199 -38.36 -21.28 9.99
N ASN A 200 -38.94 -21.58 8.82
CA ASN A 200 -40.21 -22.32 8.76
C ASN A 200 -40.06 -23.76 9.27
N ALA A 201 -38.92 -24.42 9.04
CA ALA A 201 -38.66 -25.75 9.60
C ALA A 201 -38.57 -25.70 11.14
N GLU A 202 -37.92 -24.67 11.69
CA GLU A 202 -37.80 -24.44 13.14
C GLU A 202 -39.17 -24.13 13.79
N VAL A 203 -39.99 -23.31 13.15
CA VAL A 203 -41.35 -23.02 13.61
C VAL A 203 -42.23 -24.27 13.54
N ASN A 204 -42.17 -25.03 12.44
CA ASN A 204 -42.97 -26.26 12.27
C ASN A 204 -42.62 -27.34 13.30
N ARG A 205 -41.37 -27.39 13.76
CA ARG A 205 -40.95 -28.31 14.84
C ARG A 205 -41.23 -27.76 16.25
N ASN A 206 -41.92 -26.62 16.38
CA ASN A 206 -42.16 -25.91 17.65
C ASN A 206 -40.87 -25.68 18.45
N ALA A 207 -39.80 -25.27 17.76
CA ALA A 207 -38.54 -25.00 18.41
C ALA A 207 -38.69 -23.89 19.48
N ILE A 208 -38.15 -24.16 20.67
CA ILE A 208 -38.07 -23.18 21.75
C ILE A 208 -36.73 -22.48 21.64
N PHE A 209 -36.78 -21.15 21.57
CA PHE A 209 -35.63 -20.28 21.57
C PHE A 209 -35.34 -19.83 23.01
N ASN A 210 -34.19 -20.26 23.53
CA ASN A 210 -33.64 -19.79 24.80
C ASN A 210 -32.50 -18.82 24.50
N PHE A 211 -32.73 -17.53 24.75
CA PHE A 211 -31.79 -16.48 24.35
C PHE A 211 -30.39 -16.70 24.93
N LYS A 212 -30.29 -17.08 26.21
CA LYS A 212 -29.00 -17.26 26.91
C LYS A 212 -28.16 -18.40 26.35
N GLU A 213 -28.82 -19.46 25.90
CA GLU A 213 -28.14 -20.63 25.33
C GLU A 213 -27.79 -20.39 23.87
N GLU A 214 -28.73 -19.83 23.09
CA GLU A 214 -28.55 -19.65 21.65
C GLU A 214 -27.50 -18.56 21.32
N ILE A 215 -27.40 -17.46 22.09
CA ILE A 215 -26.34 -16.45 21.88
C ILE A 215 -24.94 -17.05 22.08
N VAL A 216 -24.78 -17.90 23.10
CA VAL A 216 -23.50 -18.57 23.38
C VAL A 216 -23.20 -19.59 22.29
N LYS A 217 -24.16 -20.43 21.94
CA LYS A 217 -24.02 -21.47 20.92
C LYS A 217 -23.66 -20.88 19.56
N TYR A 218 -24.32 -19.78 19.17
CA TYR A 218 -24.03 -19.07 17.93
C TYR A 218 -22.60 -18.49 17.93
N CYS A 219 -22.21 -17.76 18.97
CA CYS A 219 -20.88 -17.16 19.05
C CYS A 219 -19.78 -18.25 19.10
N VAL A 220 -20.00 -19.36 19.82
CA VAL A 220 -19.10 -20.54 19.82
C VAL A 220 -18.98 -21.13 18.42
N GLN A 221 -20.06 -21.22 17.65
CA GLN A 221 -20.04 -21.71 16.28
C GLN A 221 -19.23 -20.80 15.36
N ASP A 222 -19.41 -19.48 15.45
CA ASP A 222 -18.67 -18.49 14.67
C ASP A 222 -17.15 -18.54 14.98
N VAL A 223 -16.78 -18.61 16.27
CA VAL A 223 -15.37 -18.76 16.67
C VAL A 223 -14.79 -20.12 16.24
N ASN A 224 -15.57 -21.20 16.27
CA ASN A 224 -15.13 -22.51 15.76
C ASN A 224 -14.83 -22.49 14.26
N ILE A 225 -15.66 -21.83 13.46
CA ILE A 225 -15.44 -21.66 12.01
C ILE A 225 -14.17 -20.84 11.78
N LEU A 226 -14.04 -19.71 12.48
CA LEU A 226 -12.89 -18.83 12.38
C LEU A 226 -11.58 -19.57 12.73
N ARG A 227 -11.57 -20.29 13.86
CA ARG A 227 -10.42 -21.06 14.32
C ARG A 227 -9.97 -22.08 13.27
N GLN A 228 -10.90 -22.91 12.79
CA GLN A 228 -10.58 -23.95 11.82
C GLN A 228 -10.02 -23.36 10.52
N ALA A 229 -10.67 -22.32 9.98
CA ALA A 229 -10.22 -21.66 8.77
C ALA A 229 -8.84 -21.01 8.93
N CYS A 230 -8.60 -20.29 10.03
CA CYS A 230 -7.31 -19.68 10.30
C CYS A 230 -6.19 -20.71 10.50
N VAL A 231 -6.47 -21.83 11.17
CA VAL A 231 -5.49 -22.92 11.36
C VAL A 231 -5.14 -23.55 10.01
N GLU A 232 -6.13 -23.89 9.19
CA GLU A 232 -5.93 -24.44 7.85
C GLU A 232 -5.13 -23.49 6.95
N PHE A 233 -5.49 -22.20 6.94
CA PHE A 233 -4.77 -21.17 6.21
C PHE A 233 -3.31 -21.06 6.68
N TRP A 234 -3.09 -20.97 8.00
CA TRP A 234 -1.75 -20.83 8.57
C TRP A 234 -0.87 -22.05 8.28
N GLN A 235 -1.40 -23.27 8.41
CA GLN A 235 -0.68 -24.51 8.11
C GLN A 235 -0.25 -24.53 6.65
N LYS A 236 -1.20 -24.43 5.71
CA LYS A 236 -0.93 -24.44 4.26
C LYS A 236 0.06 -23.36 3.85
N PHE A 237 -0.12 -22.13 4.34
CA PHE A 237 0.75 -21.01 3.99
C PHE A 237 2.17 -21.18 4.56
N SER A 238 2.29 -21.58 5.83
CA SER A 238 3.59 -21.71 6.51
C SER A 238 4.39 -22.91 6.01
N GLU A 239 3.71 -24.02 5.69
CA GLU A 239 4.33 -25.22 5.14
C GLU A 239 4.94 -24.96 3.77
N GLU A 240 4.18 -24.34 2.87
CA GLU A 240 4.61 -24.04 1.50
C GLU A 240 5.69 -22.94 1.49
N ASN A 241 5.49 -21.87 2.26
CA ASN A 241 6.28 -20.65 2.07
C ASN A 241 7.31 -20.35 3.17
N LYS A 242 7.35 -21.11 4.27
CA LYS A 242 8.26 -20.86 5.41
C LYS A 242 8.19 -19.43 5.98
N VAL A 243 7.00 -18.83 5.91
CA VAL A 243 6.66 -17.51 6.46
C VAL A 243 5.43 -17.68 7.32
N ASP A 244 5.43 -17.09 8.53
CA ASP A 244 4.24 -17.08 9.38
C ASP A 244 3.36 -15.87 9.03
N PRO A 245 2.19 -16.09 8.39
CA PRO A 245 1.39 -14.99 7.87
C PRO A 245 0.79 -14.13 9.00
N PHE A 246 0.50 -14.70 10.17
CA PHE A 246 -0.20 -13.98 11.24
C PHE A 246 0.76 -13.27 12.19
N ARG A 247 1.96 -13.83 12.39
CA ARG A 247 2.96 -13.24 13.30
C ARG A 247 3.87 -12.22 12.63
N GLU A 248 4.08 -12.32 11.32
CA GLU A 248 5.05 -11.47 10.60
C GLU A 248 4.40 -10.42 9.70
N CYS A 249 3.08 -10.50 9.51
CA CYS A 249 2.36 -9.72 8.51
C CYS A 249 1.01 -9.20 9.04
N CYS A 250 0.37 -8.30 8.30
CA CYS A 250 -0.96 -7.76 8.64
C CYS A 250 -2.02 -8.07 7.59
N THR A 251 -1.60 -8.48 6.39
CA THR A 251 -2.46 -8.77 5.23
C THR A 251 -1.86 -9.89 4.37
N ILE A 252 -2.69 -10.56 3.55
CA ILE A 252 -2.22 -11.53 2.56
C ILE A 252 -1.21 -10.92 1.58
N ALA A 253 -1.42 -9.68 1.15
CA ALA A 253 -0.47 -8.99 0.26
C ALA A 253 0.90 -8.80 0.92
N SER A 254 0.93 -8.41 2.20
CA SER A 254 2.19 -8.30 2.96
C SER A 254 2.86 -9.65 3.14
N ALA A 255 2.08 -10.72 3.38
CA ALA A 255 2.60 -12.09 3.49
C ALA A 255 3.21 -12.57 2.16
N CYS A 256 2.49 -12.44 1.04
CA CYS A 256 3.02 -12.80 -0.27
C CYS A 256 4.26 -11.97 -0.66
N SER A 257 4.28 -10.67 -0.33
CA SER A 257 5.46 -9.83 -0.53
C SER A 257 6.65 -10.29 0.32
N LEU A 258 6.42 -10.68 1.58
CA LEU A 258 7.47 -11.21 2.45
C LEU A 258 8.01 -12.54 1.94
N VAL A 259 7.14 -13.44 1.46
CA VAL A 259 7.53 -14.69 0.80
C VAL A 259 8.44 -14.41 -0.38
N PHE A 260 8.04 -13.50 -1.28
CA PHE A 260 8.88 -13.12 -2.42
C PHE A 260 10.24 -12.58 -1.97
N ARG A 261 10.26 -11.60 -1.07
CA ARG A 261 11.49 -10.96 -0.61
C ARG A 261 12.42 -11.90 0.16
N ARG A 262 11.88 -12.85 0.92
CA ARG A 262 12.67 -13.77 1.75
C ARG A 262 13.20 -14.97 0.95
N ASN A 263 12.38 -15.52 0.06
CA ASN A 263 12.66 -16.82 -0.55
C ASN A 263 13.10 -16.74 -2.00
N PHE A 264 12.79 -15.65 -2.71
CA PHE A 264 12.91 -15.61 -4.18
C PHE A 264 13.63 -14.37 -4.71
N LEU A 265 13.60 -13.25 -3.98
CA LEU A 265 14.24 -12.03 -4.42
C LEU A 265 15.77 -12.17 -4.39
N GLN A 266 16.39 -12.06 -5.56
CA GLN A 266 17.83 -12.09 -5.71
C GLN A 266 18.44 -10.75 -5.28
N GLU A 267 19.64 -10.81 -4.70
CA GLU A 267 20.41 -9.63 -4.31
C GLU A 267 20.63 -8.69 -5.51
N GLU A 268 20.63 -7.39 -5.26
CA GLU A 268 20.93 -6.33 -6.24
C GLU A 268 20.03 -6.28 -7.49
N THR A 269 18.87 -6.94 -7.48
CA THR A 269 17.94 -6.96 -8.64
C THR A 269 16.89 -5.85 -8.66
N ILE A 270 16.65 -5.15 -7.55
CA ILE A 270 15.68 -4.05 -7.47
C ILE A 270 16.41 -2.71 -7.51
N GLY A 271 16.17 -1.92 -8.56
CA GLY A 271 16.57 -0.51 -8.61
C GLY A 271 15.73 0.33 -7.66
N LEU A 272 16.31 0.79 -6.57
CA LEU A 272 15.66 1.71 -5.64
C LEU A 272 15.58 3.11 -6.27
N ILE A 273 14.39 3.53 -6.69
CA ILE A 273 14.20 4.87 -7.29
C ILE A 273 14.76 5.93 -6.32
N PRO A 274 15.73 6.75 -6.74
CA PRO A 274 16.31 7.76 -5.87
C PRO A 274 15.24 8.76 -5.40
N HIS A 275 15.45 9.35 -4.23
CA HIS A 275 14.63 10.47 -3.80
C HIS A 275 14.73 11.61 -4.84
N GLY A 276 13.61 12.14 -5.30
CA GLY A 276 13.57 13.12 -6.41
C GLY A 276 13.60 12.52 -7.82
N GLY A 277 13.73 11.20 -7.96
CA GLY A 277 13.70 10.50 -9.26
C GLY A 277 15.07 10.31 -9.90
N TYR A 278 15.09 9.96 -11.19
CA TYR A 278 16.31 9.61 -11.92
C TYR A 278 17.03 10.80 -12.56
N ARG A 279 16.39 11.98 -12.59
CA ARG A 279 16.90 13.24 -13.15
C ARG A 279 16.35 14.40 -12.35
N MET A 280 17.11 15.49 -12.25
CA MET A 280 16.72 16.72 -11.54
C MET A 280 16.28 16.49 -10.08
N ALA A 281 16.82 15.45 -9.44
CA ALA A 281 16.61 15.20 -8.01
C ALA A 281 17.39 16.19 -7.14
N ASP A 282 18.56 16.60 -7.61
CA ASP A 282 19.44 17.53 -6.92
C ASP A 282 19.03 18.98 -7.21
N ASN A 283 19.14 19.85 -6.20
CA ASN A 283 18.82 21.27 -6.32
C ASN A 283 19.91 22.00 -7.10
N GLN A 284 19.83 21.94 -8.43
CA GLN A 284 20.66 22.76 -9.31
C GLN A 284 19.90 23.95 -9.91
N SER A 285 20.62 25.06 -10.08
CA SER A 285 20.06 26.19 -10.82
C SER A 285 19.93 25.84 -12.30
N ARG A 286 18.88 26.35 -12.95
CA ARG A 286 18.69 26.20 -14.40
C ARG A 286 19.88 26.72 -15.21
N THR A 287 20.58 27.73 -14.68
CA THR A 287 21.77 28.32 -15.31
C THR A 287 22.99 27.38 -15.22
N ALA A 288 23.18 26.67 -14.11
CA ALA A 288 24.23 25.65 -13.97
C ALA A 288 24.05 24.53 -15.00
N ILE A 289 22.83 24.00 -15.11
CA ILE A 289 22.49 22.95 -16.08
C ILE A 289 22.75 23.43 -17.51
N LYS A 290 22.43 24.69 -17.86
CA LYS A 290 22.73 25.25 -19.19
C LYS A 290 24.22 25.18 -19.50
N TRP A 291 25.08 25.56 -18.55
CA TRP A 291 26.52 25.52 -18.74
C TRP A 291 27.04 24.10 -18.92
N LEU A 292 26.57 23.16 -18.11
CA LEU A 292 26.95 21.75 -18.20
C LEU A 292 26.49 21.11 -19.51
N ILE A 293 25.27 21.40 -19.97
CA ILE A 293 24.79 20.96 -21.29
C ILE A 293 25.67 21.53 -22.39
N HIS A 294 26.00 22.83 -22.32
CA HIS A 294 26.85 23.49 -23.31
C HIS A 294 28.20 22.76 -23.42
N LEU A 295 28.90 22.58 -22.30
CA LEU A 295 30.16 21.83 -22.23
C LEU A 295 30.02 20.40 -22.78
N GLN A 296 28.94 19.71 -22.43
CA GLN A 296 28.71 18.35 -22.91
C GLN A 296 28.59 18.30 -24.44
N THR A 297 27.90 19.29 -25.02
CA THR A 297 27.68 19.36 -26.47
C THR A 297 28.91 19.81 -27.26
N THR A 298 29.80 20.60 -26.67
CA THR A 298 30.95 21.20 -27.37
C THR A 298 32.26 20.48 -27.13
N ASP A 299 32.56 20.15 -25.88
CA ASP A 299 33.92 19.83 -25.44
C ASP A 299 34.03 18.49 -24.70
N VAL A 300 32.99 18.07 -23.97
CA VAL A 300 33.07 16.98 -22.99
C VAL A 300 31.88 16.01 -23.12
N PRO A 301 31.83 15.16 -24.15
CA PRO A 301 30.67 14.30 -24.42
C PRO A 301 30.33 13.34 -23.25
N ASP A 302 31.32 12.93 -22.46
CA ASP A 302 31.17 12.01 -21.33
C ASP A 302 30.78 12.70 -20.00
N LEU A 303 30.49 14.01 -20.02
CA LEU A 303 30.18 14.78 -18.82
C LEU A 303 28.90 14.27 -18.12
N GLN A 304 29.06 13.76 -16.91
CA GLN A 304 27.95 13.33 -16.06
C GLN A 304 27.47 14.48 -15.17
N HIS A 305 26.16 14.77 -15.16
CA HIS A 305 25.55 15.80 -14.31
C HIS A 305 24.06 15.56 -14.02
N ALA A 306 23.44 16.36 -13.16
CA ALA A 306 22.02 16.26 -12.77
C ALA A 306 21.01 16.31 -13.95
N GLY A 307 21.42 16.88 -15.08
CA GLY A 307 20.57 17.05 -16.25
C GLY A 307 20.43 15.81 -17.12
N ASN A 308 21.46 14.97 -17.18
CA ASN A 308 21.46 13.72 -17.95
C ASN A 308 21.35 12.48 -17.06
N SER A 309 21.67 12.60 -15.77
CA SER A 309 21.54 11.55 -14.77
C SER A 309 21.43 12.16 -13.37
N ARG A 310 22.50 12.09 -12.58
CA ARG A 310 22.63 12.61 -11.22
C ARG A 310 24.00 13.26 -11.05
N GLU A 311 24.12 14.13 -10.05
CA GLU A 311 25.42 14.60 -9.60
C GLU A 311 26.30 13.45 -9.12
N VAL A 312 27.61 13.59 -9.30
CA VAL A 312 28.57 12.56 -8.90
C VAL A 312 29.07 12.87 -7.50
N ARG A 313 29.03 11.86 -6.63
CA ARG A 313 29.72 11.93 -5.33
C ARG A 313 31.10 11.30 -5.47
N LEU A 314 32.12 12.12 -5.35
CA LEU A 314 33.52 11.68 -5.37
C LEU A 314 33.82 10.77 -4.17
N LYS A 315 34.93 10.02 -4.25
CA LYS A 315 35.37 9.10 -3.18
C LYS A 315 35.58 9.80 -1.83
N GLU A 316 35.91 11.08 -1.88
CA GLU A 316 36.14 11.98 -0.76
C GLU A 316 34.82 12.48 -0.12
N GLY A 317 33.68 12.01 -0.61
CA GLY A 317 32.34 12.35 -0.13
C GLY A 317 31.79 13.68 -0.65
N ILE A 318 32.51 14.35 -1.55
CA ILE A 318 32.14 15.64 -2.15
C ILE A 318 31.17 15.39 -3.31
N LEU A 319 30.01 16.05 -3.28
CA LEU A 319 29.07 16.07 -4.39
C LEU A 319 29.46 17.19 -5.35
N VAL A 320 29.53 16.90 -6.65
CA VAL A 320 29.98 17.86 -7.67
C VAL A 320 28.95 18.02 -8.79
N ASP A 321 28.91 19.23 -9.37
CA ASP A 321 27.92 19.63 -10.37
C ASP A 321 28.09 18.84 -11.68
N GLY A 322 29.33 18.61 -12.11
CA GLY A 322 29.68 17.80 -13.28
C GLY A 322 31.00 17.05 -13.12
N TYR A 323 31.09 15.84 -13.69
CA TYR A 323 32.30 15.02 -13.67
C TYR A 323 32.51 14.26 -14.99
N SER A 324 33.72 14.34 -15.54
CA SER A 324 34.20 13.53 -16.66
C SER A 324 35.21 12.51 -16.13
N ALA A 325 34.84 11.23 -16.19
CA ALA A 325 35.72 10.15 -15.76
C ALA A 325 36.88 9.96 -16.74
N ALA A 326 36.68 10.22 -18.04
CA ALA A 326 37.72 10.05 -19.05
C ALA A 326 38.92 10.99 -18.84
N THR A 327 38.66 12.20 -18.35
CA THR A 327 39.70 13.23 -18.13
C THR A 327 40.03 13.46 -16.65
N ASN A 328 39.35 12.73 -15.74
CA ASN A 328 39.38 12.94 -14.30
C ASN A 328 39.14 14.42 -13.91
N THR A 329 38.18 15.06 -14.58
CA THR A 329 37.89 16.50 -14.46
C THR A 329 36.55 16.74 -13.81
N VAL A 330 36.54 17.60 -12.79
CA VAL A 330 35.37 18.13 -12.11
C VAL A 330 35.03 19.50 -12.69
N TYR A 331 33.75 19.73 -12.92
CA TYR A 331 33.19 20.99 -13.39
C TYR A 331 32.26 21.54 -12.30
N GLN A 332 32.63 22.66 -11.67
CA GLN A 332 31.84 23.31 -10.62
C GLN A 332 31.24 24.63 -11.10
N PHE A 333 29.95 24.81 -10.84
CA PHE A 333 29.23 26.03 -11.18
C PHE A 333 28.93 26.86 -9.93
N HIS A 334 29.49 28.05 -9.86
CA HIS A 334 29.38 28.93 -8.71
C HIS A 334 28.26 29.95 -8.90
N GLY A 335 27.08 29.62 -8.39
CA GLY A 335 25.99 30.58 -8.21
C GLY A 335 26.44 31.78 -7.37
N CYS A 336 26.41 32.99 -7.91
CA CYS A 336 27.13 34.15 -7.36
C CYS A 336 26.74 34.47 -5.91
N TYR A 337 25.45 34.35 -5.58
CA TYR A 337 24.93 34.57 -4.23
C TYR A 337 25.35 33.47 -3.25
N PHE A 338 25.29 32.21 -3.68
CA PHE A 338 25.54 31.06 -2.81
C PHE A 338 27.03 30.80 -2.57
N HIS A 339 27.89 31.27 -3.48
CA HIS A 339 29.33 30.98 -3.47
C HIS A 339 30.22 32.19 -3.20
N GLY A 340 29.66 33.37 -2.95
CA GLY A 340 30.45 34.53 -2.49
C GLY A 340 31.15 35.34 -3.60
N CYS A 341 30.51 35.57 -4.76
CA CYS A 341 31.15 36.28 -5.87
C CYS A 341 31.47 37.75 -5.53
N GLU A 342 32.75 38.14 -5.61
CA GLU A 342 33.21 39.52 -5.35
C GLU A 342 32.78 40.52 -6.44
N SER A 343 32.71 40.08 -7.70
CA SER A 343 32.34 40.96 -8.82
C SER A 343 30.87 41.38 -8.75
N CYS A 344 30.00 40.54 -8.20
CA CYS A 344 28.57 40.83 -8.05
C CYS A 344 28.21 41.42 -6.69
N TYR A 345 28.99 41.11 -5.65
CA TYR A 345 28.71 41.53 -4.28
C TYR A 345 29.96 42.19 -3.70
N SER A 346 30.03 43.52 -3.78
CA SER A 346 31.18 44.27 -3.28
C SER A 346 31.28 44.27 -1.75
N ASP A 347 30.17 44.13 -1.04
CA ASP A 347 30.16 43.99 0.42
C ASP A 347 30.22 42.52 0.82
N GLN A 348 31.40 42.13 1.30
CA GLN A 348 31.71 40.75 1.68
C GLN A 348 31.45 40.44 3.15
N THR A 349 31.20 41.47 3.97
CA THR A 349 31.26 41.38 5.44
C THR A 349 29.90 41.51 6.12
N THR A 350 28.93 42.13 5.46
CA THR A 350 27.59 42.29 6.03
C THR A 350 26.87 40.93 6.14
N PRO A 351 26.28 40.61 7.31
CA PRO A 351 25.47 39.42 7.48
C PRO A 351 24.27 39.37 6.54
N LEU A 352 24.05 38.22 5.90
CA LEU A 352 22.92 37.96 5.03
C LEU A 352 21.63 37.79 5.84
N LYS A 353 20.49 38.18 5.25
CA LYS A 353 19.17 38.11 5.91
C LYS A 353 18.87 36.68 6.40
N GLY A 354 18.58 36.54 7.69
CA GLY A 354 18.16 35.28 8.31
C GLY A 354 19.25 34.52 9.05
N ASN A 355 20.53 34.88 8.91
CA ASN A 355 21.62 34.28 9.69
C ASN A 355 22.74 35.29 9.98
N LYS A 356 22.98 35.58 11.27
CA LYS A 356 23.97 36.58 11.71
C LYS A 356 25.43 36.18 11.43
N SER A 357 25.70 34.91 11.14
CA SER A 357 27.04 34.39 10.83
C SER A 357 27.22 33.97 9.37
N ASP A 358 26.29 34.30 8.48
CA ASP A 358 26.42 33.98 7.06
C ASP A 358 26.74 35.26 6.28
N THR A 359 27.94 35.34 5.71
CA THR A 359 28.43 36.47 4.91
C THR A 359 28.92 35.98 3.55
N MET A 360 29.03 36.87 2.56
CA MET A 360 29.57 36.49 1.26
C MET A 360 31.03 36.01 1.36
N ALA A 361 31.84 36.61 2.25
CA ALA A 361 33.20 36.15 2.51
C ALA A 361 33.24 34.71 3.01
N MET A 362 32.37 34.35 3.97
CA MET A 362 32.32 32.99 4.53
C MET A 362 31.83 31.97 3.51
N ARG A 363 30.89 32.36 2.63
CA ARG A 363 30.47 31.50 1.51
C ARG A 363 31.63 31.27 0.55
N ARG A 364 32.39 32.32 0.22
CA ARG A 364 33.56 32.22 -0.65
C ARG A 364 34.67 31.34 -0.06
N GLU A 365 34.99 31.51 1.22
CA GLU A 365 35.98 30.70 1.91
C GLU A 365 35.61 29.20 1.84
N LYS A 366 34.33 28.87 2.03
CA LYS A 366 33.83 27.49 1.87
C LYS A 366 33.95 26.99 0.43
N THR A 367 33.65 27.82 -0.56
CA THR A 367 33.84 27.52 -1.98
C THR A 367 35.31 27.18 -2.26
N GLU A 368 36.22 28.08 -1.89
CA GLU A 368 37.67 27.92 -2.09
C GLU A 368 38.25 26.71 -1.35
N ALA A 369 37.78 26.45 -0.12
CA ALA A 369 38.14 25.25 0.63
C ALA A 369 37.68 23.97 -0.07
N THR A 370 36.47 23.96 -0.63
CA THR A 370 35.95 22.81 -1.40
C THR A 370 36.76 22.60 -2.67
N SER A 371 37.03 23.66 -3.43
CA SER A 371 37.84 23.62 -4.64
C SER A 371 39.28 23.18 -4.35
N SER A 372 39.86 23.59 -3.23
CA SER A 372 41.18 23.14 -2.77
C SER A 372 41.18 21.65 -2.40
N ARG A 373 40.14 21.17 -1.73
CA ARG A 373 39.99 19.74 -1.41
C ARG A 373 39.90 18.88 -2.67
N ILE A 374 39.14 19.30 -3.67
CA ILE A 374 39.01 18.60 -4.96
C ILE A 374 40.38 18.52 -5.66
N ARG A 375 41.10 19.64 -5.77
CA ARG A 375 42.45 19.66 -6.39
C ARG A 375 43.45 18.80 -5.62
N THR A 376 43.44 18.87 -4.29
CA THR A 376 44.34 18.09 -3.43
C THR A 376 44.08 16.59 -3.55
N ALA A 377 42.83 16.19 -3.80
CA ALA A 377 42.45 14.82 -4.09
C ALA A 377 42.88 14.33 -5.49
N GLY A 378 43.50 15.18 -6.31
CA GLY A 378 44.10 14.81 -7.59
C GLY A 378 43.18 14.96 -8.81
N TYR A 379 42.05 15.64 -8.67
CA TYR A 379 41.15 15.93 -9.79
C TYR A 379 41.54 17.24 -10.49
N ASN A 380 41.35 17.28 -11.81
CA ASN A 380 41.34 18.54 -12.54
C ASN A 380 40.06 19.29 -12.17
N LEU A 381 40.12 20.60 -11.94
CA LEU A 381 38.94 21.39 -11.56
C LEU A 381 38.77 22.58 -12.49
N ILE A 382 37.64 22.61 -13.19
CA ILE A 382 37.16 23.72 -14.02
C ILE A 382 35.98 24.37 -13.31
N GLU A 383 36.04 25.69 -13.15
CA GLU A 383 35.05 26.47 -12.40
C GLU A 383 34.43 27.51 -13.32
N MET A 384 33.13 27.75 -13.17
CA MET A 384 32.40 28.78 -13.91
C MET A 384 31.53 29.58 -12.95
N TRP A 385 31.68 30.90 -12.96
CA TRP A 385 30.81 31.77 -12.18
C TRP A 385 29.52 32.10 -12.92
N GLU A 386 28.41 32.19 -12.19
CA GLU A 386 27.10 32.49 -12.76
C GLU A 386 27.08 33.81 -13.54
N CYS A 387 27.75 34.84 -13.06
CA CYS A 387 27.82 36.13 -13.76
C CYS A 387 28.61 36.04 -15.06
N GLU A 388 29.72 35.31 -15.08
CA GLU A 388 30.55 35.12 -16.26
C GLU A 388 29.77 34.37 -17.34
N PHE A 389 29.08 33.29 -16.95
CA PHE A 389 28.27 32.52 -17.88
C PHE A 389 27.05 33.32 -18.39
N ARG A 390 26.42 34.14 -17.55
CA ARG A 390 25.35 35.04 -18.00
C ARG A 390 25.85 36.05 -19.03
N THR A 391 27.02 36.63 -18.81
CA THR A 391 27.66 37.52 -19.78
C THR A 391 27.98 36.77 -21.08
N TYR A 392 28.49 35.54 -20.99
CA TYR A 392 28.71 34.70 -22.16
C TYR A 392 27.42 34.46 -22.95
N LEU A 393 26.33 34.05 -22.31
CA LEU A 393 25.03 33.84 -22.98
C LEU A 393 24.47 35.13 -23.59
N THR A 394 24.66 36.27 -22.93
CA THR A 394 24.23 37.59 -23.46
C THR A 394 24.98 37.94 -24.74
N ASN A 395 26.27 37.58 -24.82
CA ASN A 395 27.11 37.82 -25.98
C ASN A 395 26.95 36.76 -27.08
N ASN A 396 26.29 35.63 -26.82
CA ASN A 396 26.09 34.52 -27.77
C ASN A 396 24.60 34.10 -27.78
N PRO A 397 23.70 34.94 -28.32
CA PRO A 397 22.25 34.76 -28.22
C PRO A 397 21.75 33.47 -28.91
N GLU A 398 22.43 33.03 -29.97
CA GLU A 398 22.15 31.75 -30.63
C GLU A 398 22.40 30.55 -29.71
N THR A 399 23.45 30.62 -28.88
CA THR A 399 23.77 29.58 -27.90
C THR A 399 22.71 29.56 -26.79
N ASP A 400 22.28 30.73 -26.29
CA ASP A 400 21.21 30.78 -25.30
C ASP A 400 19.88 30.23 -25.85
N ALA A 401 19.53 30.56 -27.09
CA ALA A 401 18.35 30.02 -27.76
C ALA A 401 18.40 28.49 -27.90
N LEU A 402 19.53 27.94 -28.33
CA LEU A 402 19.74 26.50 -28.44
C LEU A 402 19.58 25.80 -27.09
N LEU A 403 20.24 26.32 -26.05
CA LEU A 403 20.18 25.74 -24.70
C LEU A 403 18.76 25.81 -24.13
N ASN A 404 18.05 26.94 -24.29
CA ASN A 404 16.66 27.06 -23.85
C ASN A 404 15.72 26.07 -24.57
N GLY A 405 16.01 25.72 -25.83
CA GLY A 405 15.28 24.72 -26.60
C GLY A 405 15.64 23.27 -26.28
N HIS A 406 16.71 23.03 -25.52
CA HIS A 406 17.23 21.69 -25.26
C HIS A 406 16.24 20.82 -24.47
N ASN A 407 16.10 19.54 -24.87
CA ASN A 407 15.13 18.60 -24.29
C ASN A 407 15.23 18.47 -22.77
N VAL A 408 16.45 18.51 -22.22
CA VAL A 408 16.70 18.42 -20.78
C VAL A 408 16.07 19.57 -19.99
N LEU A 409 16.00 20.78 -20.57
CA LEU A 409 15.43 21.96 -19.94
C LEU A 409 13.95 22.17 -20.30
N ARG A 410 13.52 21.70 -21.46
CA ARG A 410 12.15 21.87 -21.96
C ARG A 410 11.16 20.90 -21.33
N HIS A 411 11.61 19.70 -20.98
CA HIS A 411 10.73 18.64 -20.52
C HIS A 411 11.07 18.20 -19.10
N GLU A 412 10.04 18.12 -18.27
CA GLU A 412 10.15 17.49 -16.95
C GLU A 412 10.60 16.03 -17.09
N PRO A 413 11.38 15.52 -16.12
CA PRO A 413 11.75 14.12 -16.05
C PRO A 413 10.53 13.18 -16.20
N LEU A 414 10.77 12.01 -16.79
CA LEU A 414 9.76 10.97 -16.86
C LEU A 414 9.47 10.46 -15.45
N ASN A 415 8.20 10.47 -15.04
CA ASN A 415 7.74 9.81 -13.82
C ASN A 415 7.16 8.43 -14.17
N PRO A 416 7.79 7.32 -13.72
CA PRO A 416 7.30 5.97 -14.05
C PRO A 416 5.86 5.70 -13.59
N ARG A 417 5.37 6.42 -12.57
CA ARG A 417 3.99 6.28 -12.09
C ARG A 417 2.95 6.76 -13.10
N ASP A 418 3.31 7.66 -14.01
CA ASP A 418 2.39 8.16 -15.04
C ASP A 418 2.05 7.07 -16.06
N GLY A 419 2.95 6.10 -16.25
CA GLY A 419 2.73 4.92 -17.08
C GLY A 419 2.05 3.75 -16.35
N PHE A 420 1.72 3.90 -15.07
CA PHE A 420 1.15 2.81 -14.26
C PHE A 420 -0.38 2.83 -14.28
N PHE A 421 -0.96 1.84 -14.95
CA PHE A 421 -2.41 1.69 -15.14
C PHE A 421 -2.90 0.35 -14.60
N GLY A 422 -4.20 0.30 -14.27
CA GLY A 422 -4.87 -0.94 -13.90
C GLY A 422 -5.29 -1.75 -15.12
N GLY A 423 -6.17 -2.73 -14.90
CA GLY A 423 -6.78 -3.50 -15.99
C GLY A 423 -7.59 -2.63 -16.94
N ARG A 424 -7.63 -3.04 -18.22
CA ARG A 424 -8.51 -2.43 -19.22
C ARG A 424 -9.95 -2.86 -18.97
N THR A 425 -10.80 -1.90 -18.62
CA THR A 425 -12.25 -2.09 -18.55
C THR A 425 -12.88 -1.23 -19.64
N ASN A 426 -13.45 -1.85 -20.66
CA ASN A 426 -14.09 -1.15 -21.78
C ASN A 426 -15.41 -1.84 -22.15
N ALA A 427 -16.47 -1.06 -22.34
CA ALA A 427 -17.76 -1.56 -22.79
C ALA A 427 -18.03 -1.05 -24.21
N ILE A 428 -18.09 -1.97 -25.18
CA ILE A 428 -18.42 -1.64 -26.58
C ILE A 428 -19.94 -1.46 -26.73
N LYS A 429 -20.70 -2.29 -26.01
CA LYS A 429 -22.17 -2.29 -26.01
C LYS A 429 -22.64 -2.49 -24.57
N LEU A 430 -23.47 -1.58 -24.07
CA LEU A 430 -23.94 -1.61 -22.67
C LEU A 430 -24.95 -2.74 -22.42
N TYR A 431 -25.79 -3.04 -23.41
CA TYR A 431 -26.78 -4.11 -23.34
C TYR A 431 -26.95 -4.77 -24.70
N HIS A 432 -26.96 -6.11 -24.70
CA HIS A 432 -27.29 -6.90 -25.86
C HIS A 432 -28.14 -8.08 -25.43
N LYS A 433 -29.34 -8.15 -25.98
CA LYS A 433 -30.16 -9.35 -25.93
C LYS A 433 -29.78 -10.22 -27.12
N ALA A 434 -29.48 -11.49 -26.88
CA ALA A 434 -29.24 -12.45 -27.94
C ALA A 434 -30.53 -12.71 -28.74
N GLU A 435 -30.41 -12.74 -30.06
CA GLU A 435 -31.49 -13.10 -30.98
C GLU A 435 -31.62 -14.63 -31.14
N GLU A 436 -32.67 -15.09 -31.83
CA GLU A 436 -32.86 -16.52 -32.08
C GLU A 436 -31.71 -17.08 -32.94
N GLY A 437 -31.02 -18.11 -32.42
CA GLY A 437 -29.82 -18.68 -33.05
C GLY A 437 -28.51 -17.95 -32.74
N GLU A 438 -28.53 -16.90 -31.93
CA GLU A 438 -27.33 -16.19 -31.47
C GLU A 438 -26.82 -16.74 -30.12
N GLU A 439 -25.51 -16.88 -29.98
CA GLU A 439 -24.84 -17.28 -28.74
C GLU A 439 -23.90 -16.20 -28.22
N ILE A 440 -24.02 -15.85 -26.94
CA ILE A 440 -23.05 -15.00 -26.25
C ILE A 440 -22.02 -15.89 -25.58
N ARG A 441 -20.75 -15.74 -25.97
CA ARG A 441 -19.62 -16.51 -25.41
C ARG A 441 -18.85 -15.67 -24.40
N TYR A 442 -18.56 -16.27 -23.24
CA TYR A 442 -17.72 -15.67 -22.21
C TYR A 442 -16.34 -16.32 -22.22
N LEU A 443 -15.30 -15.50 -22.31
CA LEU A 443 -13.91 -15.92 -22.25
C LEU A 443 -13.26 -15.27 -21.03
N ASP A 444 -12.63 -16.10 -20.20
CA ASP A 444 -11.87 -15.64 -19.04
C ASP A 444 -10.45 -16.22 -19.09
N VAL A 445 -9.46 -15.36 -18.84
CA VAL A 445 -8.06 -15.79 -18.78
C VAL A 445 -7.76 -16.24 -17.35
N CYS A 446 -7.65 -17.55 -17.16
CA CYS A 446 -7.32 -18.12 -15.86
C CYS A 446 -5.96 -17.59 -15.36
N SER A 447 -5.99 -16.80 -14.28
CA SER A 447 -4.80 -16.24 -13.64
C SER A 447 -3.93 -15.37 -14.55
N LEU A 448 -4.53 -14.37 -15.21
CA LEU A 448 -3.82 -13.43 -16.09
C LEU A 448 -2.53 -12.85 -15.48
N TYR A 449 -2.60 -12.22 -14.30
CA TYR A 449 -1.41 -11.61 -13.68
C TYR A 449 -0.35 -12.64 -13.26
N PRO A 450 -0.69 -13.78 -12.60
CA PRO A 450 0.28 -14.84 -12.37
C PRO A 450 0.95 -15.38 -13.64
N TYR A 451 0.21 -15.51 -14.74
CA TYR A 451 0.79 -15.91 -16.03
C TYR A 451 1.83 -14.90 -16.50
N VAL A 452 1.53 -13.60 -16.46
CA VAL A 452 2.48 -12.52 -16.80
C VAL A 452 3.67 -12.51 -15.84
N ASN A 453 3.46 -12.70 -14.53
CA ASN A 453 4.55 -12.78 -13.55
C ASN A 453 5.50 -13.96 -13.82
N LYS A 454 4.99 -15.08 -14.35
CA LYS A 454 5.79 -16.29 -14.61
C LYS A 454 6.55 -16.25 -15.93
N TYR A 455 5.93 -15.73 -16.99
CA TYR A 455 6.46 -15.81 -18.36
C TYR A 455 6.84 -14.46 -18.96
N GLY A 456 6.35 -13.36 -18.38
CA GLY A 456 6.65 -12.01 -18.81
C GLY A 456 8.06 -11.57 -18.38
N LYS A 457 8.59 -10.57 -19.10
CA LYS A 457 9.85 -9.92 -18.73
C LYS A 457 9.58 -8.82 -17.71
N TYR A 458 10.46 -8.70 -16.72
CA TYR A 458 10.43 -7.63 -15.72
C TYR A 458 11.71 -6.80 -15.80
N PRO A 459 11.62 -5.47 -15.63
CA PRO A 459 12.81 -4.64 -15.52
C PRO A 459 13.54 -4.96 -14.21
N LEU A 460 14.87 -5.10 -14.29
CA LEU A 460 15.76 -5.32 -13.16
C LEU A 460 16.76 -4.17 -13.04
N GLY A 461 17.16 -3.87 -11.81
CA GLY A 461 18.16 -2.83 -11.52
C GLY A 461 17.69 -1.41 -11.87
N HIS A 462 18.66 -0.51 -12.06
CA HIS A 462 18.40 0.87 -12.46
C HIS A 462 18.31 1.00 -13.99
N PRO A 463 17.38 1.82 -14.50
CA PRO A 463 17.31 2.11 -15.93
C PRO A 463 18.49 2.98 -16.38
N ARG A 464 18.87 2.83 -17.65
CA ARG A 464 19.68 3.84 -18.35
C ARG A 464 18.78 4.98 -18.79
N VAL A 465 19.12 6.21 -18.41
CA VAL A 465 18.34 7.40 -18.76
C VAL A 465 18.92 8.01 -20.04
N LEU A 466 18.09 8.18 -21.06
CA LEU A 466 18.48 8.70 -22.38
C LEU A 466 17.75 10.00 -22.65
N VAL A 467 18.49 11.08 -22.91
CA VAL A 467 17.90 12.44 -22.96
C VAL A 467 18.55 13.37 -23.96
N THR A 468 19.76 13.04 -24.42
CA THR A 468 20.43 13.82 -25.44
C THR A 468 19.78 13.56 -26.81
N PRO A 469 19.72 14.56 -27.70
CA PRO A 469 19.22 14.36 -29.06
C PRO A 469 19.92 13.18 -29.75
N GLU A 470 21.23 13.04 -29.62
CA GLU A 470 22.03 12.00 -30.27
C GLU A 470 21.61 10.61 -29.80
N GLU A 471 21.48 10.40 -28.48
CA GLU A 471 20.97 9.15 -27.91
C GLU A 471 19.57 8.83 -28.42
N LEU A 472 18.67 9.81 -28.40
CA LEU A 472 17.27 9.63 -28.80
C LEU A 472 17.12 9.35 -30.30
N HIS A 473 17.93 9.95 -31.17
CA HIS A 473 17.91 9.68 -32.62
C HIS A 473 18.46 8.28 -32.95
N SER A 474 19.43 7.79 -32.17
CA SER A 474 19.99 6.45 -32.33
C SER A 474 19.08 5.33 -31.78
N CYS A 475 18.04 5.69 -31.03
CA CYS A 475 17.16 4.76 -30.34
C CYS A 475 16.11 4.13 -31.27
N ASN A 476 16.16 2.80 -31.43
CA ASN A 476 15.11 2.06 -32.12
C ASN A 476 14.00 1.62 -31.14
N LEU A 477 12.83 2.27 -31.22
CA LEU A 477 11.66 2.02 -30.38
C LEU A 477 11.16 0.57 -30.43
N ASN A 478 11.40 -0.16 -31.52
CA ASN A 478 10.97 -1.57 -31.65
C ASN A 478 11.81 -2.52 -30.78
N THR A 479 12.97 -2.07 -30.30
CA THR A 479 13.91 -2.87 -29.50
C THR A 479 14.07 -2.36 -28.08
N ILE A 480 13.48 -1.22 -27.74
CA ILE A 480 13.59 -0.62 -26.42
C ILE A 480 12.62 -1.30 -25.46
N GLU A 481 13.17 -1.90 -24.41
CA GLU A 481 12.42 -2.39 -23.25
C GLU A 481 12.51 -1.33 -22.14
N GLY A 482 11.52 -0.44 -22.05
CA GLY A 482 11.55 0.67 -21.10
C GLY A 482 10.37 1.63 -21.22
N MET A 483 10.54 2.83 -20.68
CA MET A 483 9.54 3.90 -20.73
C MET A 483 10.03 5.05 -21.60
N VAL A 484 9.13 5.60 -22.43
CA VAL A 484 9.42 6.68 -23.35
C VAL A 484 8.40 7.80 -23.16
N LYS A 485 8.88 9.04 -23.13
CA LYS A 485 8.04 10.24 -23.20
C LYS A 485 8.05 10.73 -24.64
N CYS A 486 6.92 10.67 -25.32
CA CYS A 486 6.80 11.04 -26.74
C CYS A 486 5.43 11.66 -27.04
N THR A 487 5.35 12.34 -28.19
CA THR A 487 4.08 12.74 -28.79
C THR A 487 3.66 11.67 -29.80
N VAL A 488 2.40 11.25 -29.75
CA VAL A 488 1.86 10.20 -30.62
C VAL A 488 0.83 10.80 -31.56
N LEU A 489 0.95 10.49 -32.85
CA LEU A 489 -0.13 10.64 -33.83
C LEU A 489 -0.85 9.29 -33.94
N PRO A 490 -2.06 9.13 -33.39
CA PRO A 490 -2.76 7.86 -33.37
C PRO A 490 -3.39 7.52 -34.73
N PRO A 491 -3.64 6.23 -35.01
CA PRO A 491 -4.37 5.82 -36.21
C PRO A 491 -5.82 6.34 -36.16
N GLN A 492 -6.41 6.62 -37.32
CA GLN A 492 -7.76 7.18 -37.41
C GLN A 492 -8.88 6.18 -37.09
N ASN A 493 -8.71 4.90 -37.46
CA ASN A 493 -9.78 3.90 -37.47
C ASN A 493 -9.45 2.64 -36.67
N LEU A 494 -8.86 2.79 -35.49
CA LEU A 494 -8.53 1.65 -34.64
C LEU A 494 -9.71 1.30 -33.72
N TYR A 495 -10.37 0.17 -34.03
CA TYR A 495 -11.56 -0.30 -33.30
C TYR A 495 -11.31 -0.51 -31.80
N HIS A 496 -10.09 -0.92 -31.42
CA HIS A 496 -9.67 -1.05 -30.04
C HIS A 496 -8.42 -0.21 -29.79
N PRO A 497 -8.58 1.07 -29.42
CA PRO A 497 -7.43 1.89 -29.06
C PRO A 497 -6.66 1.24 -27.90
N VAL A 498 -5.36 1.46 -27.88
CA VAL A 498 -4.42 0.74 -27.01
C VAL A 498 -3.76 1.62 -25.97
N LEU A 499 -3.64 2.93 -26.24
CA LEU A 499 -2.96 3.85 -25.34
C LEU A 499 -3.93 4.35 -24.26
N PRO A 500 -3.60 4.15 -22.96
CA PRO A 500 -4.41 4.61 -21.86
C PRO A 500 -4.34 6.13 -21.69
N TYR A 501 -5.46 6.76 -21.36
CA TYR A 501 -5.57 8.17 -21.04
C TYR A 501 -6.49 8.37 -19.82
N ARG A 502 -6.02 9.12 -18.82
CA ARG A 502 -6.85 9.48 -17.66
C ARG A 502 -7.48 10.84 -17.90
N CYS A 503 -8.81 10.88 -17.93
CA CYS A 503 -9.58 12.12 -18.04
C CYS A 503 -10.90 11.97 -17.27
N HIS A 504 -11.42 13.06 -16.69
CA HIS A 504 -12.67 13.08 -15.92
C HIS A 504 -12.76 12.00 -14.82
N GLY A 505 -11.63 11.73 -14.15
CA GLY A 505 -11.54 10.69 -13.10
C GLY A 505 -11.65 9.25 -13.60
N LYS A 506 -11.65 9.02 -14.92
CA LYS A 506 -11.78 7.69 -15.54
C LYS A 506 -10.54 7.32 -16.35
N LEU A 507 -10.28 6.03 -16.47
CA LEU A 507 -9.31 5.47 -17.41
C LEU A 507 -10.02 5.19 -18.74
N MET A 508 -9.57 5.83 -19.80
CA MET A 508 -10.11 5.71 -21.15
C MET A 508 -9.00 5.29 -22.12
N PHE A 509 -9.39 4.87 -23.32
CA PHE A 509 -8.49 4.51 -24.41
C PHE A 509 -8.95 5.25 -25.67
N PRO A 510 -8.71 6.57 -25.78
CA PRO A 510 -9.17 7.36 -26.92
C PRO A 510 -8.16 7.34 -28.08
N LEU A 511 -8.64 7.66 -29.29
CA LEU A 511 -7.79 8.06 -30.41
C LEU A 511 -7.58 9.57 -30.45
N CYS A 512 -8.47 10.37 -29.89
CA CYS A 512 -8.27 11.82 -29.78
C CYS A 512 -8.34 12.27 -28.33
N ARG A 513 -7.24 12.86 -27.85
CA ARG A 513 -7.16 13.47 -26.52
C ARG A 513 -8.21 14.56 -26.36
N THR A 514 -8.32 15.46 -27.34
CA THR A 514 -9.23 16.61 -27.28
C THR A 514 -10.67 16.16 -27.22
N CYS A 515 -11.10 15.22 -28.07
CA CYS A 515 -12.46 14.66 -28.01
C CYS A 515 -12.78 14.05 -26.64
N CYS A 516 -11.81 13.35 -26.04
CA CYS A 516 -11.97 12.78 -24.71
C CYS A 516 -12.11 13.84 -23.61
N GLU A 517 -11.33 14.93 -23.70
CA GLU A 517 -11.39 16.07 -22.78
C GLU A 517 -12.69 16.87 -22.92
N THR A 518 -13.15 17.12 -24.14
CA THR A 518 -14.39 17.86 -24.45
C THR A 518 -15.65 17.00 -24.39
N MET A 519 -15.50 15.69 -24.19
CA MET A 519 -16.57 14.69 -24.26
C MET A 519 -17.29 14.65 -25.63
N GLU A 520 -16.58 14.97 -26.71
CA GLU A 520 -17.09 14.88 -28.08
C GLU A 520 -17.51 13.44 -28.41
N GLN A 521 -18.73 13.28 -28.93
CA GLN A 521 -19.30 11.99 -29.33
C GLN A 521 -19.45 11.85 -30.85
N ASP A 522 -19.35 12.95 -31.58
CA ASP A 522 -19.43 12.98 -33.04
C ASP A 522 -18.06 12.68 -33.69
N GLU A 523 -18.02 12.72 -35.02
CA GLU A 523 -16.82 12.47 -35.82
C GLU A 523 -15.70 13.48 -35.47
N CYS A 524 -14.47 13.00 -35.29
CA CYS A 524 -13.36 13.84 -34.84
C CYS A 524 -12.90 14.79 -35.95
N GLU A 525 -12.89 16.11 -35.67
CA GLU A 525 -12.37 17.16 -36.58
C GLU A 525 -10.94 17.62 -36.25
N HIS A 526 -10.33 17.09 -35.18
CA HIS A 526 -8.94 17.35 -34.77
C HIS A 526 -7.96 16.38 -35.44
#